data_AF-A0AAW2U839-F1
#
_entry.id   AF-A0AAW2U839-F1
#
_cell.length_a   1.000
_cell.length_b   1.000
_cell.length_c   1.000
_cell.angle_alpha   90.00
_cell.angle_beta   90.00
_cell.angle_gamma   90.00
#
_symmetry.space_group_name_H-M   'P 1'
#
loop_
_entity.id
_entity.type
_entity.pdbx_description
1 polymer ?
#
loop_
_entity_poly.entity_id
_entity_poly.type
_entity_poly.pdbx_seq_one_letter_code
_entity_poly.pdbx_strand_id
1 'polypeptide(L)'
;MAADSSSSDAQVHIVYVEKPEAQDPEAFHVQTLTSVLGSEDAAKKALVYSYKHAASGFSAKLTPDQVSALSKQPGVLQVVPSRTLRLHSG
;
A
#
# COMPACT_ATOMS: atom_id res chain seq x y z
N MET A 1 19.49 20.64 -6.07
CA MET A 1 18.59 19.71 -6.81
C MET A 1 17.18 19.98 -6.33
N ALA A 2 16.32 20.46 -7.22
CA ALA A 2 14.95 20.88 -6.90
C ALA A 2 14.10 19.66 -6.53
N ALA A 3 13.42 19.75 -5.38
CA ALA A 3 12.39 18.80 -4.98
C ALA A 3 11.22 18.94 -5.96
N ASP A 4 11.04 17.94 -6.82
CA ASP A 4 9.96 17.92 -7.78
C ASP A 4 8.62 17.93 -7.04
N SER A 5 7.90 19.03 -7.24
CA SER A 5 6.66 19.37 -6.58
C SER A 5 5.51 18.84 -7.42
N SER A 6 5.34 17.52 -7.51
CA SER A 6 4.06 16.93 -7.88
C SER A 6 3.29 16.66 -6.60
N SER A 7 2.52 17.66 -6.15
CA SER A 7 1.56 17.52 -5.05
C SER A 7 0.38 16.65 -5.48
N SER A 8 0.66 15.39 -5.82
CA SER A 8 -0.35 14.38 -5.96
C SER A 8 -0.77 13.93 -4.57
N ASP A 9 -1.94 14.36 -4.12
CA ASP A 9 -2.45 14.09 -2.77
C ASP A 9 -2.37 12.57 -2.45
N ALA A 10 -1.76 12.22 -1.32
CA ALA A 10 -1.58 10.83 -0.92
C ALA A 10 -2.94 10.24 -0.52
N GLN A 11 -3.52 9.45 -1.44
CA GLN A 11 -4.82 8.81 -1.23
C GLN A 11 -4.63 7.38 -0.73
N VAL A 12 -5.64 6.90 0.01
CA VAL A 12 -5.66 5.52 0.48
C VAL A 12 -5.95 4.62 -0.72
N HIS A 13 -5.04 3.69 -0.99
CA HIS A 13 -5.16 2.67 -2.01
C HIS A 13 -5.13 1.29 -1.35
N ILE A 14 -5.87 0.34 -1.93
CA ILE A 14 -5.88 -1.07 -1.55
C ILE A 14 -4.94 -1.80 -2.50
N VAL A 15 -3.89 -2.38 -1.93
CA VAL A 15 -2.90 -3.20 -2.61
C VAL A 15 -3.27 -4.66 -2.37
N TYR A 16 -3.60 -5.37 -3.43
CA TYR A 16 -3.75 -6.82 -3.43
C TYR A 16 -2.39 -7.45 -3.70
N VAL A 17 -2.01 -8.43 -2.87
CA VAL A 17 -0.80 -9.20 -3.06
C VAL A 17 -1.12 -10.68 -3.19
N GLU A 18 -0.26 -11.41 -3.88
CA GLU A 18 -0.30 -12.87 -3.83
C GLU A 18 -0.02 -13.34 -2.40
N LYS A 19 -0.75 -14.36 -1.96
CA LYS A 19 -0.51 -14.97 -0.67
C LYS A 19 0.79 -15.76 -0.74
N PRO A 20 1.83 -15.41 0.04
CA PRO A 20 2.99 -16.27 0.13
C PRO A 20 2.58 -17.58 0.84
N GLU A 21 2.58 -18.71 0.13
CA GLU A 21 2.26 -20.03 0.71
C GLU A 21 3.29 -20.51 1.73
N ALA A 22 4.50 -19.92 1.74
CA ALA A 22 5.65 -20.40 2.52
C ALA A 22 6.31 -19.35 3.43
N GLN A 23 5.76 -18.14 3.55
CA GLN A 23 6.39 -17.05 4.30
C GLN A 23 5.36 -16.19 5.05
N ASP A 24 5.79 -15.54 6.13
CA ASP A 24 4.93 -14.66 6.91
C ASP A 24 4.42 -13.48 6.05
N PRO A 25 3.10 -13.34 5.86
CA PRO A 25 2.54 -12.35 4.95
C PRO A 25 2.78 -10.91 5.45
N GLU A 26 2.90 -10.69 6.76
CA GLU A 26 3.12 -9.34 7.29
C GLU A 26 4.54 -8.84 7.00
N ALA A 27 5.53 -9.72 7.14
CA ALA A 27 6.91 -9.40 6.81
C ALA A 27 7.04 -9.00 5.32
N PHE A 28 6.39 -9.74 4.43
CA PHE A 28 6.36 -9.42 3.01
C PHE A 28 5.69 -8.07 2.74
N HIS A 29 4.51 -7.80 3.33
CA HIS A 29 3.80 -6.54 3.15
C HIS A 29 4.64 -5.32 3.55
N VAL A 30 5.29 -5.38 4.72
CA VAL A 30 6.13 -4.28 5.23
C VAL A 30 7.37 -4.10 4.36
N GLN A 31 7.99 -5.18 3.88
CA GLN A 31 9.16 -5.11 3.02
C GLN A 31 8.82 -4.51 1.65
N THR A 32 7.70 -4.91 1.04
CA THR A 32 7.21 -4.36 -0.23
C THR A 32 6.93 -2.85 -0.11
N LEU A 33 6.25 -2.43 0.97
CA LEU A 33 6.01 -1.01 1.25
C LEU A 33 7.31 -0.24 1.51
N THR A 34 8.24 -0.82 2.28
CA THR A 34 9.52 -0.20 2.60
C THR A 34 10.37 0.00 1.36
N SER A 35 10.33 -0.93 0.40
CA SER A 35 11.04 -0.81 -0.88
C SER A 35 10.56 0.40 -1.70
N VAL A 36 9.28 0.75 -1.60
CA VAL A 36 8.69 1.88 -2.35
C VAL A 36 8.76 3.19 -1.57
N LEU A 37 8.58 3.15 -0.26
CA LEU A 37 8.60 4.32 0.61
C LEU A 37 10.00 4.69 1.10
N GLY A 38 10.98 3.81 0.88
CA GLY A 38 12.38 4.01 1.26
C GLY A 38 12.66 3.91 2.75
N SER A 39 11.65 3.63 3.60
CA SER A 39 11.81 3.55 5.05
C SER A 39 10.70 2.73 5.70
N GLU A 40 11.07 1.92 6.70
CA GLU A 40 10.13 1.06 7.43
C GLU A 40 9.13 1.89 8.27
N ASP A 41 9.59 3.00 8.87
CA ASP A 41 8.73 3.97 9.53
C ASP A 41 7.71 4.61 8.58
N ALA A 42 8.14 4.94 7.36
CA ALA A 42 7.25 5.48 6.34
C ALA A 42 6.23 4.41 5.90
N ALA A 43 6.67 3.15 5.75
CA ALA A 43 5.79 2.00 5.47
C ALA A 43 4.73 1.83 6.55
N LYS A 44 5.10 1.83 7.83
CA LYS A 44 4.16 1.69 8.95
C LYS A 44 3.20 2.88 9.05
N LYS A 45 3.66 4.11 8.74
CA LYS A 45 2.79 5.31 8.72
C LYS A 45 1.85 5.35 7.53
N ALA A 46 2.29 4.87 6.38
CA ALA A 46 1.48 4.79 5.18
C ALA A 46 0.44 3.67 5.28
N LEU A 47 0.78 2.55 5.93
CA LEU A 47 -0.11 1.42 6.15
C LEU A 47 -1.32 1.84 6.99
N VAL A 48 -2.49 1.78 6.37
CA VAL A 48 -3.78 2.08 7.00
C VAL A 48 -4.39 0.81 7.59
N TYR A 49 -4.30 -0.30 6.86
CA TYR A 49 -4.86 -1.58 7.27
C TYR A 49 -4.18 -2.73 6.55
N SER A 50 -4.01 -3.88 7.23
CA SER A 50 -3.47 -5.10 6.64
C SER A 50 -4.56 -6.17 6.63
N TYR A 51 -4.95 -6.62 5.44
CA TYR A 51 -5.92 -7.70 5.28
C TYR A 51 -5.20 -9.04 5.47
N LYS A 52 -5.52 -9.73 6.57
CA LYS A 52 -4.88 -11.01 6.95
C LYS A 52 -5.76 -12.24 6.69
N HIS A 53 -7.08 -12.06 6.62
CA HIS A 53 -8.05 -13.18 6.64
C HIS A 53 -8.92 -13.29 5.39
N ALA A 54 -9.50 -12.18 4.91
CA ALA A 54 -10.47 -12.19 3.81
C ALA A 54 -9.86 -11.95 2.42
N ALA A 55 -8.68 -11.34 2.36
CA ALA A 55 -7.91 -11.10 1.15
C ALA A 55 -6.43 -10.98 1.55
N SER A 56 -5.52 -11.39 0.67
CA SER A 56 -4.10 -11.09 0.82
C SER A 56 -3.82 -9.71 0.26
N GLY A 57 -3.52 -8.76 1.14
CA GLY A 57 -3.37 -7.36 0.75
C GLY A 57 -3.29 -6.41 1.93
N PHE A 58 -3.12 -5.13 1.63
CA PHE A 58 -3.11 -4.06 2.60
C PHE A 58 -3.60 -2.76 1.97
N SER A 59 -4.22 -1.90 2.76
CA SER A 59 -4.50 -0.53 2.35
C SER A 59 -3.43 0.41 2.88
N ALA A 60 -2.90 1.29 2.04
CA ALA A 60 -1.90 2.28 2.41
C ALA A 60 -2.16 3.63 1.74
N LYS A 61 -1.78 4.71 2.40
CA LYS A 61 -1.73 6.06 1.80
C LYS A 61 -0.52 6.16 0.89
N LEU A 62 -0.77 6.31 -0.39
CA LEU A 62 0.26 6.28 -1.43
C LEU A 62 0.02 7.41 -2.43
N THR A 63 1.10 7.98 -2.94
CA THR A 63 1.05 8.88 -4.10
C THR A 63 0.94 8.07 -5.40
N PRO A 64 0.50 8.67 -6.52
CA PRO A 64 0.42 7.98 -7.81
C PRO A 64 1.76 7.36 -8.26
N ASP A 65 2.88 8.04 -7.99
CA ASP A 65 4.22 7.51 -8.25
C ASP A 65 4.50 6.24 -7.44
N GLN A 66 4.14 6.23 -6.17
CA GLN A 66 4.29 5.06 -5.30
C GLN A 66 3.37 3.92 -5.72
N VAL A 67 2.15 4.21 -6.15
CA VAL A 67 1.21 3.23 -6.71
C VAL A 67 1.79 2.56 -7.96
N SER A 68 2.37 3.36 -8.86
CA SER A 68 3.03 2.86 -10.07
C SER A 68 4.25 1.99 -9.73
N ALA A 69 5.04 2.39 -8.72
CA ALA A 69 6.17 1.60 -8.24
C ALA A 69 5.73 0.27 -7.59
N LEU A 70 4.69 0.30 -6.74
CA LEU A 70 4.12 -0.90 -6.11
C LEU A 70 3.56 -1.87 -7.14
N SER A 71 2.88 -1.36 -8.17
CA SER A 71 2.31 -2.21 -9.23
C SER A 71 3.37 -2.96 -10.05
N LYS A 72 4.64 -2.57 -9.95
CA LYS A 72 5.78 -3.24 -10.59
C LYS A 72 6.49 -4.24 -9.68
N GLN A 73 6.15 -4.28 -8.39
CA GLN A 73 6.79 -5.18 -7.43
C GLN A 73 6.28 -6.61 -7.63
N PRO A 74 7.17 -7.62 -7.62
CA PRO A 74 6.75 -9.02 -7.64
C PRO A 74 5.90 -9.33 -6.41
N GLY A 75 4.80 -10.04 -6.61
CA GLY A 75 3.83 -10.35 -5.56
C GLY A 75 2.73 -9.32 -5.38
N VAL A 76 2.77 -8.15 -6.04
CA VAL A 76 1.61 -7.23 -6.10
C VAL A 76 0.73 -7.62 -7.29
N LEU A 77 -0.51 -8.02 -7.01
CA LEU A 77 -1.50 -8.38 -8.02
C LEU A 77 -2.17 -7.15 -8.62
N GLN A 78 -2.60 -6.22 -7.76
CA GLN A 78 -3.37 -5.06 -8.18
C GLN A 78 -3.32 -3.96 -7.13
N VAL A 79 -3.31 -2.70 -7.57
CA VAL A 79 -3.50 -1.54 -6.70
C VAL A 79 -4.74 -0.79 -7.14
N VAL A 80 -5.71 -0.63 -6.25
CA VAL A 80 -6.97 0.08 -6.53
C VAL A 80 -7.18 1.22 -5.54
N PRO A 81 -7.73 2.37 -5.93
CA PRO A 81 -8.05 3.43 -4.99
C PRO A 81 -9.12 2.96 -4.02
N SER A 82 -8.89 3.17 -2.72
CA SER A 82 -9.90 2.84 -1.72
C SER A 82 -11.05 3.84 -1.81
N ARG A 83 -12.29 3.33 -1.84
CA ARG A 83 -13.48 4.15 -1.73
C ARG A 83 -13.89 4.17 -0.27
N THR A 84 -13.54 5.23 0.45
CA THR A 84 -14.02 5.41 1.82
C THR A 84 -15.52 5.67 1.80
N LEU A 85 -16.32 4.62 1.94
CA LEU A 85 -17.74 4.74 2.23
C LEU A 85 -17.84 5.31 3.64
N ARG A 86 -18.03 6.63 3.76
CA ARG A 86 -18.46 7.25 5.00
C ARG A 86 -19.85 6.73 5.32
N LEU A 87 -19.92 5.68 6.14
CA LEU A 87 -21.16 5.28 6.80
C LEU A 87 -21.58 6.45 7.69
N HIS A 88 -22.57 7.23 7.25
CA HIS A 88 -23.31 8.13 8.12
C HIS A 88 -23.97 7.25 9.18
N SER A 89 -23.46 7.29 10.41
CA SER A 89 -24.28 6.93 11.56
C SER A 89 -25.36 8.00 11.65
N GLY A 90 -26.62 7.60 11.44
CA GLY A 90 -27.78 8.37 11.86
C GLY A 90 -27.93 8.35 13.38
#